data_AF-A0A1B6HYC1-F1
#
_entry.id   AF-A0A1B6HYC1-F1
#
_cell.length_a   1.000
_cell.length_b   1.000
_cell.length_c   1.000
_cell.angle_alpha   90.00
_cell.angle_beta   90.00
_cell.angle_gamma   90.00
#
_symmetry.space_group_name_H-M   'P 1'
#
loop_
_entity.id
_entity.type
_entity.pdbx_description
1 polymer ?
#
loop_
_entity_poly.entity_id
_entity_poly.type
_entity_poly.pdbx_seq_one_letter_code
_entity_poly.pdbx_strand_id
1 'polypeptide(L)'
;METEEITKLVDGIYKNILDKFNPGARQMINAGKAYLKALHGAAAASRLYVEAITKLARQSQQGTWGGSADIGAALMKMVEVYKEIQAQQMNILKAFYVDLLVP
;
A
#
# COMPACT_ATOMS: atom_id res chain seq x y z
N MET A 1 -5.67 46.34 -25.18
CA MET A 1 -6.51 45.86 -24.07
C MET A 1 -6.43 44.34 -23.94
N GLU A 2 -6.80 43.57 -24.98
CA GLU A 2 -6.73 42.08 -24.93
C GLU A 2 -5.33 41.52 -24.64
N THR A 3 -4.28 42.08 -25.23
CA THR A 3 -2.91 41.58 -25.05
C THR A 3 -2.44 41.69 -23.59
N GLU A 4 -2.83 42.74 -22.89
CA GLU A 4 -2.43 42.99 -21.50
C GLU A 4 -3.19 42.09 -20.52
N GLU A 5 -4.45 41.77 -20.82
CA GLU A 5 -5.23 40.77 -20.09
C GLU A 5 -4.65 39.37 -20.26
N ILE A 6 -4.23 39.01 -21.47
CA ILE A 6 -3.55 37.74 -21.75
C ILE A 6 -2.23 37.66 -20.95
N THR A 7 -1.42 38.73 -20.93
CA THR A 7 -0.19 38.76 -20.12
C THR A 7 -0.47 38.53 -18.64
N LYS A 8 -1.47 39.22 -18.07
CA LYS A 8 -1.86 39.02 -16.65
C LYS A 8 -2.32 37.59 -16.36
N LEU A 9 -3.02 36.96 -17.30
CA LEU A 9 -3.46 35.57 -17.15
C LEU A 9 -2.27 34.60 -17.12
N VAL A 10 -1.32 34.79 -18.04
CA VAL A 10 -0.09 33.99 -18.12
C VAL A 10 0.74 34.14 -16.84
N ASP A 11 0.95 35.36 -16.37
CA ASP A 11 1.65 35.63 -15.09
C ASP A 11 0.92 34.98 -13.91
N GLY A 12 -0.41 35.04 -13.91
CA GLY A 12 -1.25 34.38 -12.91
C GLY A 12 -1.07 32.86 -12.89
N ILE A 13 -0.94 32.23 -14.06
CA ILE A 13 -0.69 30.79 -14.18
C ILE A 13 0.69 30.43 -13.61
N TYR A 14 1.75 31.14 -14.01
CA TYR A 14 3.09 30.91 -13.47
C TYR A 14 3.14 31.07 -11.96
N LYS A 15 2.51 32.13 -11.44
CA LYS A 15 2.42 32.36 -10.00
C LYS A 15 1.65 31.25 -9.28
N ASN A 16 0.55 30.76 -9.85
CA ASN A 16 -0.19 29.63 -9.29
C ASN A 16 0.65 28.34 -9.24
N ILE A 17 1.39 28.05 -10.31
CA ILE A 17 2.27 26.87 -10.37
C ILE A 17 3.34 26.95 -9.27
N LEU A 18 4.01 28.10 -9.14
CA LEU A 18 5.09 28.29 -8.18
C LEU A 18 4.61 28.32 -6.74
N ASP A 19 3.54 29.07 -6.46
CA ASP A 19 3.11 29.37 -5.10
C ASP A 19 2.11 28.34 -4.54
N LYS A 20 1.42 27.58 -5.40
CA LYS A 20 0.38 26.63 -4.98
C LYS A 20 0.66 25.21 -5.44
N PHE A 21 0.80 24.98 -6.75
CA PHE A 21 0.94 23.63 -7.29
C PHE A 21 2.23 22.95 -6.79
N ASN A 22 3.39 23.59 -6.94
CA ASN A 22 4.68 23.01 -6.53
C ASN A 22 4.76 22.70 -5.02
N PRO A 23 4.31 23.60 -4.11
CA PRO A 23 4.18 23.27 -2.70
C PRO A 23 3.20 22.11 -2.43
N GLY A 24 2.03 22.11 -3.09
CA GLY A 24 1.04 21.03 -2.94
C GLY A 24 1.57 19.67 -3.41
N ALA A 25 2.28 19.63 -4.53
CA ALA A 25 2.95 18.44 -5.04
C ALA A 25 4.01 17.93 -4.06
N ARG A 26 4.84 18.80 -3.48
CA ARG A 26 5.80 18.42 -2.43
C ARG A 26 5.11 17.82 -1.20
N GLN A 27 3.99 18.40 -0.77
CA GLN A 27 3.21 17.87 0.35
C GLN A 27 2.61 16.50 0.02
N MET A 28 2.12 16.31 -1.21
CA MET A 28 1.63 15.03 -1.70
C MET A 28 2.73 13.96 -1.69
N ILE A 29 3.95 14.27 -2.15
CA ILE A 29 5.10 13.35 -2.08
C ILE A 29 5.44 12.98 -0.63
N ASN A 30 5.44 13.95 0.29
CA ASN A 30 5.70 13.69 1.70
C ASN A 30 4.62 12.78 2.33
N ALA A 31 3.35 13.04 2.03
CA ALA A 31 2.25 12.18 2.44
C ALA A 31 2.38 10.77 1.84
N GLY A 32 2.77 10.68 0.58
CA GLY A 32 3.05 9.42 -0.10
C GLY A 32 4.18 8.62 0.55
N LYS A 33 5.29 9.26 0.96
CA LYS A 33 6.36 8.61 1.72
C LYS A 33 5.89 8.09 3.07
N ALA A 34 5.09 8.88 3.79
CA ALA A 34 4.50 8.44 5.06
C ALA A 34 3.55 7.25 4.87
N TYR A 35 2.74 7.28 3.81
CA TYR A 35 1.84 6.19 3.44
C TYR A 35 2.61 4.91 3.07
N LEU A 36 3.67 5.01 2.28
CA LEU A 36 4.54 3.88 1.95
C LEU A 36 5.14 3.24 3.21
N LYS A 37 5.61 4.05 4.16
CA LYS A 37 6.12 3.56 5.46
C LYS A 37 5.04 2.81 6.25
N ALA A 38 3.83 3.35 6.30
CA ALA A 38 2.70 2.71 6.97
C ALA A 38 2.35 1.36 6.31
N LEU A 39 2.34 1.30 4.98
CA LEU A 39 2.07 0.06 4.26
C LEU A 39 3.15 -1.00 4.48
N HIS A 40 4.43 -0.63 4.58
CA HIS A 40 5.48 -1.57 4.98
C HIS A 40 5.26 -2.13 6.39
N GLY A 41 4.85 -1.28 7.33
CA GLY A 41 4.48 -1.71 8.69
C GLY A 41 3.31 -2.70 8.68
N ALA A 42 2.26 -2.39 7.91
CA ALA A 42 1.10 -3.28 7.74
C ALA A 42 1.48 -4.62 7.11
N ALA A 43 2.34 -4.62 6.09
CA ALA A 43 2.82 -5.85 5.43
C ALA A 43 3.63 -6.73 6.40
N ALA A 44 4.47 -6.13 7.25
CA ALA A 44 5.20 -6.86 8.27
C ALA A 44 4.27 -7.48 9.33
N ALA A 45 3.27 -6.72 9.80
CA ALA A 45 2.27 -7.23 10.75
C ALA A 45 1.43 -8.36 10.13
N SER A 46 0.99 -8.20 8.88
CA SER A 46 0.25 -9.23 8.13
C SER A 46 1.06 -10.52 8.01
N ARG A 47 2.37 -10.43 7.77
CA ARG A 47 3.24 -11.61 7.72
C ARG A 47 3.23 -12.38 9.04
N LEU A 48 3.39 -11.68 10.17
CA LEU A 48 3.37 -12.31 11.50
C LEU A 48 2.02 -12.96 11.80
N TYR A 49 0.93 -12.30 11.41
CA TYR A 49 -0.42 -12.85 11.53
C TYR A 49 -0.56 -14.16 10.74
N VAL A 50 -0.16 -14.17 9.46
CA VAL A 50 -0.24 -15.36 8.60
C VAL A 50 0.65 -16.49 9.13
N GLU A 51 1.83 -16.19 9.67
CA GLU A 51 2.69 -17.17 10.32
C GLU A 51 2.03 -17.78 11.56
N ALA A 52 1.34 -16.99 12.38
CA ALA A 52 0.60 -17.48 13.54
C ALA A 52 -0.58 -18.38 13.13
N ILE A 53 -1.37 -17.98 12.13
CA ILE A 53 -2.46 -18.80 11.60
C ILE A 53 -1.92 -20.11 11.01
N THR A 54 -0.78 -20.06 10.31
CA THR A 54 -0.14 -21.28 9.77
C THR A 54 0.21 -22.27 10.89
N LYS A 55 0.71 -21.78 12.03
CA LYS A 55 1.03 -22.63 13.19
C LYS A 55 -0.25 -23.25 13.78
N LEU A 56 -1.30 -22.45 13.97
CA LEU A 56 -2.60 -22.92 14.46
C LEU A 56 -3.22 -23.97 13.54
N ALA A 57 -3.15 -23.75 12.23
CA ALA A 57 -3.66 -24.67 11.22
C ALA A 57 -2.97 -26.03 11.31
N ARG A 58 -1.63 -26.04 11.40
CA ARG A 58 -0.84 -27.27 11.56
C ARG A 58 -1.16 -28.01 12.85
N GLN A 59 -1.32 -27.30 13.96
CA GLN A 59 -1.70 -27.93 15.24
C GLN A 59 -3.09 -28.56 15.17
N SER A 60 -4.03 -27.87 14.51
CA SER A 60 -5.41 -28.35 14.35
C SER A 60 -5.46 -29.61 13.46
N GLN A 61 -4.62 -29.69 12.42
CA GLN A 61 -4.45 -30.88 11.57
C GLN A 61 -3.83 -32.08 12.29
N GLN A 62 -2.96 -31.83 13.28
CA GLN A 62 -2.33 -32.89 14.09
C GLN A 62 -3.23 -33.38 15.23
N GLY A 63 -4.38 -32.74 15.45
CA GLY A 63 -5.34 -33.13 16.48
C GLY A 63 -5.93 -34.51 16.22
N THR A 64 -6.12 -35.29 17.28
CA THR A 64 -6.71 -36.64 17.24
C THR A 64 -8.22 -36.66 17.02
N TRP A 65 -8.89 -35.50 17.07
CA TRP A 65 -10.33 -35.38 16.83
C TRP A 65 -10.61 -34.94 15.39
N GLY A 66 -11.40 -35.72 14.65
CA GLY A 66 -11.63 -35.51 13.21
C GLY A 66 -12.10 -34.10 12.82
N GLY A 67 -12.95 -33.46 13.62
CA GLY A 67 -13.41 -32.09 13.36
C GLY A 67 -12.31 -31.02 13.48
N SER A 68 -11.25 -31.29 14.25
CA SER A 68 -10.08 -30.40 14.34
C SER A 68 -9.27 -30.39 13.04
N ALA A 69 -9.19 -31.53 12.36
CA ALA A 69 -8.44 -31.65 11.11
C ALA A 69 -9.05 -30.80 9.98
N ASP A 70 -10.38 -30.80 9.86
CA ASP A 70 -11.11 -29.99 8.87
C ASP A 70 -10.92 -28.49 9.10
N ILE A 71 -10.96 -28.04 10.36
CA ILE A 71 -10.66 -26.64 10.73
C ILE A 71 -9.23 -26.29 10.32
N GLY A 72 -8.26 -27.15 10.58
CA GLY A 72 -6.88 -26.94 10.17
C GLY A 72 -6.72 -26.83 8.64
N ALA A 73 -7.43 -27.65 7.87
CA ALA A 73 -7.46 -27.54 6.42
C ALA A 73 -8.09 -26.23 5.93
N ALA A 74 -9.18 -25.76 6.56
CA ALA A 74 -9.79 -24.47 6.26
C ALA A 74 -8.85 -23.30 6.56
N LEU A 75 -8.16 -23.32 7.71
CA LEU A 75 -7.16 -22.30 8.07
C LEU A 75 -5.98 -22.27 7.09
N MET A 76 -5.53 -23.43 6.59
CA MET A 76 -4.49 -23.49 5.56
C MET A 76 -4.93 -22.82 4.24
N LYS A 77 -6.18 -23.01 3.82
CA LYS A 77 -6.73 -22.30 2.64
C LYS A 77 -6.71 -20.79 2.84
N MET A 78 -7.05 -20.31 4.03
CA MET A 78 -6.94 -18.87 4.34
C MET A 78 -5.50 -18.37 4.22
N VAL A 79 -4.53 -19.14 4.75
CA VAL A 79 -3.09 -18.81 4.65
C VAL A 79 -2.64 -18.68 3.19
N GLU A 80 -3.10 -19.57 2.32
CA GLU A 80 -2.78 -19.54 0.88
C GLU A 80 -3.29 -18.26 0.22
N VAL A 81 -4.57 -17.91 0.44
CA VAL A 81 -5.15 -16.65 -0.06
C VAL A 81 -4.37 -15.44 0.43
N TYR A 82 -4.00 -15.39 1.72
CA TYR A 82 -3.22 -14.27 2.25
C TYR A 82 -1.82 -14.16 1.65
N LYS A 83 -1.16 -15.29 1.33
CA LYS A 83 0.15 -15.27 0.67
C LYS A 83 0.08 -14.70 -0.74
N GLU A 84 -0.96 -15.02 -1.50
CA GLU A 84 -1.20 -14.45 -2.83
C GLU A 84 -1.42 -12.94 -2.77
N ILE A 85 -2.26 -12.49 -1.84
CA ILE A 85 -2.49 -11.05 -1.60
C ILE A 85 -1.19 -10.35 -1.23
N GLN A 86 -0.38 -10.94 -0.34
CA GLN A 86 0.89 -10.35 0.09
C GLN A 86 1.89 -10.23 -1.08
N ALA A 87 1.94 -11.21 -1.98
CA ALA A 87 2.79 -11.17 -3.17
C ALA A 87 2.39 -10.03 -4.11
N GLN A 88 1.09 -9.86 -4.36
CA GLN A 88 0.57 -8.76 -5.18
C GLN A 88 0.82 -7.39 -4.53
N GLN A 89 0.60 -7.27 -3.22
CA GLN A 89 0.82 -6.04 -2.47
C GLN A 89 2.27 -5.55 -2.58
N MET A 90 3.26 -6.45 -2.57
CA MET A 90 4.67 -6.08 -2.71
C MET A 90 4.98 -5.45 -4.07
N ASN A 91 4.34 -5.93 -5.15
CA ASN A 91 4.51 -5.35 -6.48
C ASN A 91 3.91 -3.94 -6.57
N ILE A 92 2.72 -3.75 -5.99
CA ILE A 92 2.05 -2.44 -5.92
C ILE A 92 2.91 -1.44 -5.13
N LEU A 93 3.50 -1.87 -4.00
CA LEU A 93 4.39 -1.03 -3.19
C LEU A 93 5.62 -0.56 -3.95
N LYS A 94 6.22 -1.46 -4.74
CA LYS A 94 7.36 -1.13 -5.60
C LYS A 94 6.97 -0.11 -6.68
N ALA A 95 5.86 -0.32 -7.37
CA ALA A 95 5.36 0.62 -8.38
C ALA A 95 5.04 1.99 -7.77
N PHE A 96 4.39 2.03 -6.61
CA PHE A 96 4.11 3.28 -5.89
C PHE A 96 5.40 4.05 -5.54
N TYR A 97 6.46 3.35 -5.14
CA TYR A 97 7.74 4.00 -4.88
C TYR A 97 8.43 4.50 -6.15
N VAL A 98 8.62 3.61 -7.14
CA VAL A 98 9.42 3.88 -8.33
C VAL A 98 8.73 4.84 -9.29
N ASP A 99 7.44 4.63 -9.54
CA ASP A 99 6.72 5.31 -10.62
C ASP A 99 6.05 6.60 -10.15
N LEU A 100 5.87 6.80 -8.83
CA LEU A 100 5.17 7.97 -8.28
C LEU A 100 5.98 8.80 -7.28
N LEU A 101 6.76 8.20 -6.37
CA LEU A 101 7.40 8.96 -5.29
C LEU A 101 8.84 9.42 -5.58
N VAL A 102 9.57 8.67 -6.41
CA VAL A 102 10.93 9.00 -6.86
C VAL A 102 11.00 9.95 -8.07
N PRO A 103 10.03 10.03 -9.01
CA PRO A 103 10.15 10.85 -10.23
C PRO A 103 10.45 12.33 -9.99
#